data_AF-A0A1I7SZZ1-F1
#
_entry.id   AF-A0A1I7SZZ1-F1
#
_cell.length_a   1.000
_cell.length_b   1.000
_cell.length_c   1.000
_cell.angle_alpha   90.00
_cell.angle_beta   90.00
_cell.angle_gamma   90.00
#
_symmetry.space_group_name_H-M   'P 1'
#
loop_
_entity.id
_entity.type
_entity.pdbx_description
1 polymer ?
#
loop_
_entity_poly.entity_id
_entity_poly.type
_entity_poly.pdbx_seq_one_letter_code
_entity_poly.pdbx_strand_id
1 'polypeptide(L)'
;MNRSWSGFVFRQVSFYRNFRQQWSRFKSRAVQYSFNLYRNDRRFTKFAIAASTVGFTFREHGISEDRMSECHNCEEEFVHRKTPGHGWELLYEEKDMLAFRRRIEGPYEMYEYKCVGTYYDISPRNFLDAQNDLDYRRQWDENIVTIEVVKEENENELIRWVSKFPYPMYPREYVYVRRTWVSDDEKYAVLDSESVQPEVFPSISESNVRVRSYTSRMSIRAHTDWESHGVDYILTYSDNPEANIPRYVYNWMVNKGGPYFLKQVHKAARDIETSGRHVRSATEKALLAKNDRVSEREAKEKEEKRRKESEVTRENQENNGEKKCPKSQKTRPSSATNSFVLQSDQVNYQRSV
;
A
#
# COMPACT_ATOMS: atom_id res chain seq x y z
N MET A 1 39.59 -6.69 47.24
CA MET A 1 38.79 -6.75 48.49
C MET A 1 37.33 -6.44 48.17
N ASN A 2 36.39 -7.11 48.85
CA ASN A 2 34.97 -7.16 48.50
C ASN A 2 34.23 -5.81 48.64
N ARG A 3 33.32 -5.52 47.71
CA ARG A 3 32.09 -4.77 47.99
C ARG A 3 30.85 -5.43 47.36
N SER A 4 29.95 -5.83 48.26
CA SER A 4 28.66 -6.50 48.07
C SER A 4 27.86 -6.11 46.82
N TRP A 5 27.35 -7.13 46.10
CA TRP A 5 26.43 -7.01 44.96
C TRP A 5 24.95 -7.33 45.29
N SER A 6 24.58 -7.44 46.58
CA SER A 6 23.22 -7.88 46.97
C SER A 6 22.16 -6.78 47.05
N GLY A 7 22.53 -5.49 46.99
CA GLY A 7 21.58 -4.37 47.17
C GLY A 7 20.78 -3.95 45.93
N PHE A 8 21.26 -4.24 44.72
CA PHE A 8 20.68 -3.67 43.49
C PHE A 8 19.56 -4.54 42.87
N VAL A 9 19.62 -5.86 43.05
CA VAL A 9 18.69 -6.83 42.43
C VAL A 9 17.28 -6.70 43.02
N PHE A 10 17.14 -6.50 44.33
CA PHE A 10 15.83 -6.45 45.00
C PHE A 10 14.99 -5.21 44.65
N ARG A 11 15.64 -4.08 44.29
CA ARG A 11 14.92 -2.84 43.95
C ARG A 11 14.28 -2.90 42.56
N GLN A 12 14.86 -3.66 41.63
CA GLN A 12 14.27 -3.93 40.31
C GLN A 12 13.08 -4.89 40.42
N VAL A 13 13.21 -6.02 41.11
CA VAL A 13 12.15 -7.05 41.22
C VAL A 13 10.85 -6.50 41.83
N SER A 14 10.95 -5.57 42.79
CA SER A 14 9.77 -4.90 43.38
C SER A 14 8.97 -4.07 42.36
N PHE A 15 9.65 -3.36 41.45
CA PHE A 15 9.00 -2.62 40.36
C PHE A 15 8.35 -3.56 39.33
N TYR A 16 9.01 -4.67 38.97
CA TYR A 16 8.44 -5.67 38.06
C TYR A 16 7.16 -6.32 38.59
N ARG A 17 7.08 -6.61 39.90
CA ARG A 17 5.85 -7.14 40.52
C ARG A 17 4.71 -6.12 40.45
N ASN A 18 4.99 -4.85 40.78
CA ASN A 18 3.99 -3.78 40.70
C ASN A 18 3.48 -3.57 39.27
N PHE A 19 4.36 -3.54 38.26
CA PHE A 19 3.94 -3.35 36.87
C PHE A 19 3.10 -4.52 36.34
N ARG A 20 3.47 -5.78 36.60
CA ARG A 20 2.68 -6.96 36.20
C ARG A 20 1.30 -6.98 36.86
N GLN A 21 1.20 -6.52 38.11
CA GLN A 21 -0.04 -6.50 38.89
C GLN A 21 -0.92 -5.28 38.58
N GLN A 22 -0.34 -4.16 38.16
CA GLN A 22 -1.07 -3.05 37.54
C GLN A 22 -1.57 -3.43 36.14
N TRP A 23 -0.76 -4.08 35.31
CA TRP A 23 -1.12 -4.50 33.95
C TRP A 23 -2.28 -5.51 33.91
N SER A 24 -2.35 -6.46 34.85
CA SER A 24 -3.51 -7.37 34.95
C SER A 24 -4.79 -6.66 35.38
N ARG A 25 -4.69 -5.69 36.31
CA ARG A 25 -5.80 -4.80 36.69
C ARG A 25 -6.22 -3.86 35.54
N PHE A 26 -5.26 -3.44 34.71
CA PHE A 26 -5.49 -2.65 33.50
C PHE A 26 -6.24 -3.47 32.45
N LYS A 27 -5.81 -4.72 32.16
CA LYS A 27 -6.55 -5.65 31.29
C LYS A 27 -7.99 -5.83 31.77
N SER A 28 -8.21 -6.10 33.06
CA SER A 28 -9.55 -6.29 33.63
C SER A 28 -10.48 -5.07 33.46
N ARG A 29 -10.02 -3.85 33.78
CA ARG A 29 -10.83 -2.63 33.64
C ARG A 29 -11.01 -2.17 32.20
N ALA A 30 -9.97 -2.26 31.37
CA ALA A 30 -10.05 -1.89 29.96
C ALA A 30 -11.03 -2.80 29.20
N VAL A 31 -11.01 -4.11 29.45
CA VAL A 31 -11.94 -5.07 28.82
C VAL A 31 -13.41 -4.70 29.13
N GLN A 32 -13.76 -4.40 30.39
CA GLN A 32 -15.13 -4.02 30.75
C GLN A 32 -15.58 -2.68 30.13
N TYR A 33 -14.72 -1.66 30.06
CA TYR A 33 -15.08 -0.39 29.40
C TYR A 33 -15.16 -0.54 27.86
N SER A 34 -14.33 -1.39 27.27
CA SER A 34 -14.31 -1.63 25.82
C SER A 34 -15.46 -2.48 25.28
N PHE A 35 -16.28 -3.11 26.12
CA PHE A 35 -17.36 -3.99 25.62
C PHE A 35 -18.69 -3.25 25.41
N ASN A 36 -18.97 -2.20 26.19
CA ASN A 36 -20.26 -1.49 26.12
C ASN A 36 -20.28 -0.33 25.10
N LEU A 37 -19.12 0.23 24.73
CA LEU A 37 -19.00 1.33 23.76
C LEU A 37 -18.98 0.88 22.29
N TYR A 38 -18.77 -0.41 22.01
CA TYR A 38 -18.52 -0.94 20.66
C TYR A 38 -19.66 -1.77 20.08
N ARG A 39 -20.89 -1.50 20.51
CA ARG A 39 -22.10 -2.18 20.03
C ARG A 39 -22.93 -1.35 19.06
N ASN A 40 -22.26 -0.66 18.12
CA ASN A 40 -22.94 -0.07 16.96
C ASN A 40 -23.43 -1.16 16.01
N ASP A 41 -24.61 -0.95 15.42
CA ASP A 41 -25.25 -1.94 14.55
C ASP A 41 -24.41 -2.18 13.28
N ARG A 42 -24.02 -3.45 13.07
CA ARG A 42 -23.32 -3.92 11.86
C ARG A 42 -24.03 -3.52 10.56
N ARG A 43 -25.36 -3.34 10.56
CA ARG A 43 -26.11 -2.85 9.39
C ARG A 43 -25.79 -1.39 9.09
N PHE A 44 -25.93 -0.51 10.09
CA PHE A 44 -25.62 0.91 9.95
C PHE A 44 -24.17 1.12 9.52
N THR A 45 -23.22 0.39 10.12
CA THR A 45 -21.80 0.45 9.74
C THR A 45 -21.59 0.09 8.26
N LYS A 46 -22.24 -0.95 7.74
CA LYS A 46 -22.12 -1.32 6.31
C LYS A 46 -22.69 -0.25 5.36
N PHE A 47 -23.83 0.37 5.70
CA PHE A 47 -24.38 1.47 4.90
C PHE A 47 -23.47 2.71 4.92
N ALA A 48 -22.90 3.04 6.08
CA ALA A 48 -21.93 4.13 6.20
C ALA A 48 -20.67 3.86 5.37
N ILE A 49 -20.10 2.65 5.43
CA ILE A 49 -18.96 2.21 4.59
C ILE A 49 -19.30 2.40 3.11
N ALA A 50 -20.43 1.88 2.65
CA ALA A 50 -20.84 1.98 1.25
C ALA A 50 -20.97 3.45 0.80
N ALA A 51 -21.64 4.29 1.59
CA ALA A 51 -21.76 5.72 1.30
C ALA A 51 -20.41 6.45 1.27
N SER A 52 -19.47 6.11 2.16
CA SER A 52 -18.12 6.71 2.18
C SER A 52 -17.22 6.29 1.02
N THR A 53 -17.59 5.31 0.20
CA THR A 53 -16.86 4.96 -1.04
C THR A 53 -17.34 5.72 -2.28
N VAL A 54 -18.39 6.54 -2.18
CA VAL A 54 -18.90 7.34 -3.29
C VAL A 54 -17.84 8.38 -3.69
N GLY A 55 -17.36 8.29 -4.94
CA GLY A 55 -16.27 9.13 -5.46
C GLY A 55 -14.87 8.49 -5.36
N PHE A 56 -14.68 7.41 -4.61
CA PHE A 56 -13.39 6.75 -4.50
C PHE A 56 -13.06 5.85 -5.71
N THR A 57 -11.97 6.15 -6.41
CA THR A 57 -11.42 5.29 -7.48
C THR A 57 -9.96 4.92 -7.18
N PHE A 58 -9.56 3.68 -7.47
CA PHE A 58 -8.16 3.27 -7.36
C PHE A 58 -7.28 3.86 -8.48
N ARG A 59 -7.88 4.43 -9.53
CA ARG A 59 -7.15 5.19 -10.56
C ARG A 59 -6.55 6.48 -10.00
N GLU A 60 -7.25 7.12 -9.05
CA GLU A 60 -6.85 8.41 -8.47
C GLU A 60 -6.24 8.28 -7.07
N HIS A 61 -6.56 7.21 -6.34
CA HIS A 61 -6.14 7.02 -4.95
C HIS A 61 -5.52 5.65 -4.65
N GLY A 62 -5.35 4.77 -5.65
CA GLY A 62 -4.62 3.50 -5.52
C GLY A 62 -3.11 3.68 -5.62
N ILE A 63 -2.36 2.64 -5.29
CA ILE A 63 -0.90 2.68 -5.35
C ILE A 63 -0.47 2.57 -6.81
N SER A 64 0.17 3.62 -7.33
CA SER A 64 0.51 3.78 -8.74
C SER A 64 1.51 2.74 -9.25
N GLU A 65 1.55 2.55 -10.58
CA GLU A 65 2.57 1.71 -11.23
C GLU A 65 3.98 2.27 -11.00
N ASP A 66 4.14 3.59 -11.04
CA ASP A 66 5.44 4.25 -10.84
C ASP A 66 6.00 3.95 -9.44
N ARG A 67 5.15 4.01 -8.40
CA ARG A 67 5.54 3.62 -7.02
C ARG A 67 5.83 2.13 -6.89
N MET A 68 5.09 1.27 -7.61
CA MET A 68 5.40 -0.17 -7.63
C MET A 68 6.63 -0.50 -8.48
N SER A 69 7.11 0.37 -9.37
CA SER A 69 8.31 0.13 -10.17
C SER A 69 9.56 -0.03 -9.31
N GLU A 70 9.60 0.61 -8.13
CA GLU A 70 10.66 0.44 -7.12
C GLU A 70 10.78 -1.02 -6.62
N CYS A 71 9.73 -1.84 -6.74
CA CYS A 71 9.78 -3.25 -6.38
C CYS A 71 10.73 -4.06 -7.27
N HIS A 72 11.05 -3.59 -8.48
CA HIS A 72 12.08 -4.22 -9.31
C HIS A 72 13.49 -4.11 -8.71
N ASN A 73 13.71 -3.21 -7.73
CA ASN A 73 15.00 -3.05 -7.06
C ASN A 73 15.09 -3.74 -5.69
N CYS A 74 14.25 -4.73 -5.41
CA CYS A 74 14.26 -5.43 -4.12
C CYS A 74 15.63 -6.05 -3.79
N GLU A 75 16.37 -6.63 -4.75
CA GLU A 75 17.68 -7.25 -4.47
C GLU A 75 18.67 -6.23 -3.88
N GLU A 76 18.75 -5.01 -4.40
CA GLU A 76 19.60 -3.95 -3.84
C GLU A 76 19.12 -3.52 -2.44
N GLU A 77 17.79 -3.43 -2.22
CA GLU A 77 17.23 -3.15 -0.88
C GLU A 77 17.67 -4.23 0.13
N PHE A 78 17.64 -5.51 -0.27
CA PHE A 78 18.07 -6.63 0.57
C PHE A 78 19.58 -6.72 0.75
N VAL A 79 20.40 -6.29 -0.21
CA VAL A 79 21.86 -6.16 -0.04
C VAL A 79 22.19 -5.14 1.05
N HIS A 80 21.56 -3.96 1.03
CA HIS A 80 21.85 -2.88 1.97
C HIS A 80 21.02 -2.91 3.27
N ARG A 81 20.18 -3.94 3.48
CA ARG A 81 19.22 -4.02 4.60
C ARG A 81 19.80 -3.79 6.00
N LYS A 82 21.04 -4.24 6.25
CA LYS A 82 21.71 -4.10 7.56
C LYS A 82 22.52 -2.81 7.71
N THR A 83 22.72 -2.07 6.61
CA THR A 83 23.45 -0.80 6.57
C THR A 83 22.61 0.24 5.82
N PRO A 84 21.39 0.56 6.32
CA PRO A 84 20.60 1.63 5.73
C PRO A 84 21.40 2.94 5.82
N GLY A 85 21.40 3.72 4.72
CA GLY A 85 22.36 4.79 4.50
C GLY A 85 22.21 6.02 5.41
N HIS A 86 22.59 7.20 4.92
CA HIS A 86 22.62 8.41 5.73
C HIS A 86 21.28 8.73 6.42
N GLY A 87 21.36 9.12 7.69
CA GLY A 87 20.22 9.52 8.52
C GLY A 87 19.56 8.41 9.33
N TRP A 88 19.94 7.14 9.17
CA TRP A 88 19.41 6.02 9.95
C TRP A 88 20.18 5.78 11.26
N GLU A 89 19.45 5.72 12.37
CA GLU A 89 19.94 5.41 13.73
C GLU A 89 19.47 4.01 14.14
N LEU A 90 20.37 3.16 14.65
CA LEU A 90 20.00 1.86 15.23
C LEU A 90 19.25 2.06 16.56
N LEU A 91 18.07 1.46 16.69
CA LEU A 91 17.20 1.51 17.88
C LEU A 91 17.16 0.20 18.66
N TYR A 92 17.21 -0.92 17.96
CA TYR A 92 17.03 -2.25 18.54
C TYR A 92 17.86 -3.26 17.77
N GLU A 93 18.50 -4.18 18.50
CA GLU A 93 19.29 -5.26 17.95
C GLU A 93 18.97 -6.56 18.72
N GLU A 94 18.62 -7.60 17.97
CA GLU A 94 18.49 -8.98 18.39
C GLU A 94 19.06 -9.86 17.26
N LYS A 95 19.50 -11.09 17.57
CA LYS A 95 20.33 -11.94 16.68
C LYS A 95 19.96 -11.89 15.19
N ASP A 96 18.67 -12.02 14.89
CA ASP A 96 18.12 -12.11 13.53
C ASP A 96 17.14 -10.95 13.22
N MET A 97 17.19 -9.83 13.96
CA MET A 97 16.33 -8.66 13.75
C MET A 97 16.99 -7.35 14.21
N LEU A 98 17.06 -6.36 13.32
CA LEU A 98 17.50 -4.99 13.60
C LEU A 98 16.33 -4.03 13.38
N ALA A 99 16.20 -3.01 14.22
CA ALA A 99 15.29 -1.89 13.97
C ALA A 99 16.06 -0.57 13.99
N PHE A 100 15.80 0.26 12.99
CA PHE A 100 16.36 1.59 12.81
C PHE A 100 15.24 2.63 12.82
N ARG A 101 15.58 3.90 13.08
CA ARG A 101 14.75 5.06 12.72
C ARG A 101 15.52 6.09 11.93
N ARG A 102 14.80 6.94 11.22
CA ARG A 102 15.29 8.16 10.58
C ARG A 102 14.32 9.29 10.87
N ARG A 103 14.81 10.48 11.19
CA ARG A 103 13.93 11.66 11.33
C ARG A 103 13.45 12.07 9.95
N ILE A 104 12.16 12.36 9.82
CA ILE A 104 11.57 12.92 8.60
C ILE A 104 11.72 14.43 8.66
N GLU A 105 12.14 15.04 7.56
CA GLU A 105 12.20 16.50 7.44
C GLU A 105 10.79 17.10 7.34
N GLY A 106 10.50 18.11 8.15
CA GLY A 106 9.19 18.73 8.21
C GLY A 106 8.97 19.59 9.46
N PRO A 107 7.77 20.21 9.58
CA PRO A 107 7.44 21.09 10.70
C PRO A 107 7.18 20.34 12.03
N TYR A 108 6.99 19.03 11.98
CA TYR A 108 6.70 18.17 13.14
C TYR A 108 7.84 17.18 13.42
N GLU A 109 7.98 16.74 14.67
CA GLU A 109 8.97 15.73 15.06
C GLU A 109 8.49 14.31 14.67
N MET A 110 8.55 14.00 13.38
CA MET A 110 8.16 12.71 12.82
C MET A 110 9.38 11.83 12.51
N TYR A 111 9.17 10.52 12.53
CA TYR A 111 10.19 9.51 12.31
C TYR A 111 9.65 8.40 11.43
N GLU A 112 10.49 7.97 10.50
CA GLU A 112 10.36 6.72 9.76
C GLU A 112 11.13 5.62 10.49
N TYR A 113 10.63 4.40 10.46
CA TYR A 113 11.25 3.22 11.06
C TYR A 113 11.55 2.19 9.99
N LYS A 114 12.66 1.47 10.13
CA LYS A 114 13.01 0.33 9.28
C LYS A 114 13.37 -0.86 10.15
N CYS A 115 12.53 -1.89 10.13
CA CYS A 115 12.81 -3.17 10.78
C CYS A 115 13.24 -4.17 9.72
N VAL A 116 14.42 -4.77 9.89
CA VAL A 116 14.92 -5.84 9.01
C VAL A 116 15.13 -7.09 9.83
N GLY A 117 14.81 -8.25 9.27
CA GLY A 117 15.02 -9.49 9.98
C GLY A 117 14.93 -10.73 9.11
N THR A 118 15.13 -11.86 9.75
CA THR A 118 15.20 -13.17 9.12
C THR A 118 14.48 -14.21 9.97
N TYR A 119 13.66 -15.05 9.34
CA TYR A 119 13.10 -16.26 9.94
C TYR A 119 13.54 -17.49 9.13
N TYR A 120 13.81 -18.60 9.81
CA TYR A 120 14.38 -19.83 9.21
C TYR A 120 13.42 -21.04 9.28
N ASP A 121 12.22 -20.83 9.81
CA ASP A 121 11.26 -21.87 10.20
C ASP A 121 9.83 -21.56 9.71
N ILE A 122 9.67 -20.64 8.76
CA ILE A 122 8.42 -20.36 8.04
C ILE A 122 8.74 -20.10 6.57
N SER A 123 7.76 -20.39 5.70
CA SER A 123 7.86 -20.05 4.29
C SER A 123 7.48 -18.59 4.00
N PRO A 124 8.06 -17.99 2.95
CA PRO A 124 7.62 -16.69 2.43
C PRO A 124 6.12 -16.61 2.16
N ARG A 125 5.50 -17.66 1.59
CA ARG A 125 4.03 -17.74 1.38
C ARG A 125 3.26 -17.56 2.68
N ASN A 126 3.56 -18.36 3.71
CA ASN A 126 2.86 -18.29 4.99
C ASN A 126 3.11 -16.95 5.71
N PHE A 127 4.29 -16.33 5.53
CA PHE A 127 4.58 -15.00 6.05
C PHE A 127 3.76 -13.91 5.33
N LEU A 128 3.64 -13.97 4.01
CA LEU A 128 2.85 -13.05 3.20
C LEU A 128 1.35 -13.16 3.52
N ASP A 129 0.83 -14.39 3.63
CA ASP A 129 -0.58 -14.66 3.91
C ASP A 129 -0.98 -14.20 5.32
N ALA A 130 -0.13 -14.40 6.33
CA ALA A 130 -0.33 -13.92 7.70
C ALA A 130 -0.40 -12.38 7.82
N GLN A 131 0.14 -11.64 6.84
CA GLN A 131 0.05 -10.18 6.75
C GLN A 131 -1.15 -9.71 5.92
N ASN A 132 -1.55 -10.47 4.91
CA ASN A 132 -2.59 -10.06 3.97
C ASN A 132 -4.01 -10.42 4.43
N ASP A 133 -4.23 -11.63 4.96
CA ASP A 133 -5.58 -12.06 5.35
C ASP A 133 -6.07 -11.30 6.58
N LEU A 134 -7.00 -10.36 6.37
CA LEU A 134 -7.52 -9.48 7.41
C LEU A 134 -8.44 -10.21 8.41
N ASP A 135 -9.13 -11.26 7.97
CA ASP A 135 -10.00 -12.06 8.85
C ASP A 135 -9.17 -13.01 9.73
N TYR A 136 -8.05 -13.52 9.23
CA TYR A 136 -7.05 -14.20 10.06
C TYR A 136 -6.33 -13.22 10.99
N ARG A 137 -5.90 -12.06 10.48
CA ARG A 137 -5.24 -11.02 11.27
C ARG A 137 -6.08 -10.57 12.47
N ARG A 138 -7.40 -10.44 12.30
CA ARG A 138 -8.35 -10.11 13.38
C ARG A 138 -8.42 -11.18 14.48
N GLN A 139 -8.05 -12.43 14.22
CA GLN A 139 -8.09 -13.52 15.21
C GLN A 139 -6.87 -13.51 16.14
N TRP A 140 -5.68 -13.17 15.63
CA TRP A 140 -4.44 -13.29 16.39
C TRP A 140 -3.90 -11.96 16.94
N ASP A 141 -4.29 -10.80 16.39
CA ASP A 141 -3.85 -9.49 16.88
C ASP A 141 -4.82 -8.89 17.91
N GLU A 142 -4.47 -9.02 19.19
CA GLU A 142 -5.22 -8.45 20.32
C GLU A 142 -5.43 -6.92 20.22
N ASN A 143 -4.64 -6.18 19.43
CA ASN A 143 -4.75 -4.72 19.32
C ASN A 143 -5.84 -4.27 18.34
N ILE A 144 -6.34 -5.15 17.48
CA ILE A 144 -7.37 -4.78 16.51
C ILE A 144 -8.72 -4.62 17.22
N VAL A 145 -9.41 -3.52 16.91
CA VAL A 145 -10.82 -3.29 17.23
C VAL A 145 -11.68 -3.76 16.05
N THR A 146 -11.35 -3.28 14.85
CA THR A 146 -11.87 -3.80 13.59
C THR A 146 -10.81 -3.65 12.50
N ILE A 147 -10.87 -4.52 11.50
CA ILE A 147 -10.08 -4.42 10.28
C ILE A 147 -10.92 -5.04 9.16
N GLU A 148 -11.10 -4.34 8.05
CA GLU A 148 -11.99 -4.76 6.97
C GLU A 148 -11.57 -4.20 5.61
N VAL A 149 -11.69 -5.00 4.56
CA VAL A 149 -11.62 -4.54 3.18
C VAL A 149 -12.92 -3.79 2.88
N VAL A 150 -12.80 -2.52 2.53
CA VAL A 150 -13.91 -1.63 2.18
C VAL A 150 -14.24 -1.74 0.68
N LYS A 151 -13.21 -1.78 -0.16
CA LYS A 151 -13.30 -1.97 -1.61
C LYS A 151 -12.05 -2.73 -2.08
N GLU A 152 -12.19 -3.54 -3.11
CA GLU A 152 -11.10 -4.30 -3.71
C GLU A 152 -11.23 -4.22 -5.24
N GLU A 153 -10.12 -3.96 -5.94
CA GLU A 153 -10.08 -3.86 -7.40
C GLU A 153 -8.67 -4.23 -7.90
N ASN A 154 -8.56 -5.32 -8.66
CA ASN A 154 -7.28 -5.88 -9.12
C ASN A 154 -6.31 -6.14 -7.96
N GLU A 155 -5.09 -5.60 -8.03
CA GLU A 155 -4.05 -5.71 -7.00
C GLU A 155 -4.29 -4.76 -5.79
N ASN A 156 -5.23 -3.81 -5.88
CA ASN A 156 -5.45 -2.78 -4.85
C ASN A 156 -6.63 -3.13 -3.90
N GLU A 157 -6.44 -2.81 -2.62
CA GLU A 157 -7.45 -2.93 -1.56
C GLU A 157 -7.56 -1.60 -0.81
N LEU A 158 -8.77 -1.10 -0.60
CA LEU A 158 -9.04 -0.01 0.32
C LEU A 158 -9.39 -0.66 1.66
N ILE A 159 -8.58 -0.41 2.69
CA ILE A 159 -8.68 -1.06 4.00
C ILE A 159 -9.01 -0.02 5.05
N ARG A 160 -9.96 -0.36 5.92
CA ARG A 160 -10.24 0.35 7.16
C ARG A 160 -9.74 -0.47 8.35
N TRP A 161 -8.90 0.12 9.18
CA TRP A 161 -8.33 -0.51 10.37
C TRP A 161 -8.48 0.42 11.58
N VAL A 162 -9.12 -0.08 12.64
CA VAL A 162 -9.18 0.59 13.94
C VAL A 162 -8.33 -0.17 14.95
N SER A 163 -7.33 0.50 15.51
CA SER A 163 -6.36 -0.06 16.45
C SER A 163 -6.52 0.53 17.85
N LYS A 164 -6.40 -0.33 18.88
CA LYS A 164 -6.38 0.06 20.29
C LYS A 164 -5.11 0.85 20.58
N PHE A 165 -5.25 1.97 21.30
CA PHE A 165 -4.12 2.73 21.82
C PHE A 165 -4.10 2.71 23.35
N PRO A 166 -2.93 2.90 23.98
CA PRO A 166 -2.83 2.98 25.44
C PRO A 166 -3.71 4.10 26.03
N TYR A 167 -4.60 3.74 26.97
CA TYR A 167 -5.38 4.70 27.75
C TYR A 167 -4.44 5.70 28.46
N PRO A 168 -4.75 7.02 28.49
CA PRO A 168 -6.04 7.64 28.20
C PRO A 168 -6.31 8.00 26.73
N MET A 169 -5.49 7.53 25.78
CA MET A 169 -5.67 7.90 24.37
C MET A 169 -6.79 7.08 23.69
N TYR A 170 -7.51 7.73 22.77
CA TYR A 170 -8.54 7.11 21.94
C TYR A 170 -7.95 6.15 20.88
N PRO A 171 -8.75 5.19 20.34
CA PRO A 171 -8.33 4.33 19.23
C PRO A 171 -7.94 5.15 18.00
N ARG A 172 -7.05 4.61 17.18
CA ARG A 172 -6.71 5.20 15.87
C ARG A 172 -7.46 4.50 14.77
N GLU A 173 -8.04 5.29 13.87
CA GLU A 173 -8.63 4.82 12.62
C GLU A 173 -7.68 5.16 11.47
N TYR A 174 -7.16 4.11 10.84
CA TYR A 174 -6.41 4.17 9.60
C TYR A 174 -7.37 3.79 8.47
N VAL A 175 -7.40 4.59 7.41
CA VAL A 175 -7.96 4.18 6.12
C VAL A 175 -6.87 4.37 5.10
N TYR A 176 -6.49 3.29 4.43
CA TYR A 176 -5.34 3.24 3.56
C TYR A 176 -5.61 2.33 2.37
N VAL A 177 -4.97 2.63 1.24
CA VAL A 177 -4.85 1.66 0.15
C VAL A 177 -3.67 0.74 0.43
N ARG A 178 -3.83 -0.53 0.10
CA ARG A 178 -2.77 -1.55 0.08
C ARG A 178 -2.68 -2.14 -1.33
N ARG A 179 -1.46 -2.41 -1.80
CA ARG A 179 -1.19 -3.14 -3.03
C ARG A 179 -0.11 -4.18 -2.76
N THR A 180 -0.35 -5.41 -3.23
CA THR A 180 0.57 -6.53 -3.07
C THR A 180 1.11 -6.91 -4.44
N TRP A 181 2.43 -7.02 -4.55
CA TRP A 181 3.17 -7.40 -5.76
C TRP A 181 4.05 -8.61 -5.46
N VAL A 182 4.20 -9.49 -6.45
CA VAL A 182 5.06 -10.68 -6.41
C VAL A 182 5.89 -10.72 -7.71
N SER A 183 7.17 -11.06 -7.59
CA SER A 183 8.08 -11.19 -8.73
C SER A 183 7.76 -12.42 -9.59
N ASP A 184 8.15 -12.39 -10.86
CA ASP A 184 7.90 -13.49 -11.82
C ASP A 184 8.66 -14.79 -11.49
N ASP A 185 9.75 -14.68 -10.73
CA ASP A 185 10.54 -15.81 -10.22
C ASP A 185 10.07 -16.28 -8.82
N GLU A 186 9.00 -15.69 -8.28
CA GLU A 186 8.47 -15.93 -6.92
C GLU A 186 9.54 -15.85 -5.81
N LYS A 187 10.62 -15.10 -6.03
CA LYS A 187 11.68 -14.85 -5.04
C LYS A 187 11.33 -13.70 -4.10
N TYR A 188 10.50 -12.76 -4.56
CA TYR A 188 10.18 -11.51 -3.90
C TYR A 188 8.68 -11.24 -3.81
N ALA A 189 8.26 -10.64 -2.71
CA ALA A 189 6.99 -9.93 -2.64
C ALA A 189 7.13 -8.58 -1.94
N VAL A 190 6.25 -7.64 -2.29
CA VAL A 190 6.13 -6.34 -1.64
C VAL A 190 4.68 -6.08 -1.31
N LEU A 191 4.40 -5.72 -0.05
CA LEU A 191 3.15 -5.10 0.36
C LEU A 191 3.43 -3.62 0.57
N ASP A 192 2.89 -2.75 -0.27
CA ASP A 192 2.95 -1.31 -0.07
C ASP A 192 1.59 -0.80 0.42
N SER A 193 1.58 0.29 1.20
CA SER A 193 0.39 0.84 1.84
C SER A 193 0.51 2.34 2.10
N GLU A 194 -0.57 3.07 1.85
CA GLU A 194 -0.62 4.54 1.93
C GLU A 194 -1.99 5.06 2.42
N SER A 195 -1.98 6.01 3.35
CA SER A 195 -3.18 6.66 3.89
C SER A 195 -4.01 7.38 2.83
N VAL A 196 -5.30 7.05 2.78
CA VAL A 196 -6.31 7.83 2.05
C VAL A 196 -6.75 9.01 2.92
N GLN A 197 -6.81 10.20 2.34
CA GLN A 197 -7.13 11.43 3.07
C GLN A 197 -8.59 11.47 3.57
N PRO A 198 -8.88 12.12 4.71
CA PRO A 198 -10.24 12.20 5.28
C PRO A 198 -11.29 12.83 4.35
N GLU A 199 -10.86 13.71 3.46
CA GLU A 199 -11.71 14.42 2.49
C GLU A 199 -12.17 13.49 1.35
N VAL A 200 -11.41 12.42 1.08
CA VAL A 200 -11.74 11.35 0.11
C VAL A 200 -12.54 10.24 0.78
N PHE A 201 -12.14 9.83 1.99
CA PHE A 201 -12.84 8.82 2.78
C PHE A 201 -13.01 9.30 4.24
N PRO A 202 -14.20 9.80 4.62
CA PRO A 202 -14.46 10.34 5.94
C PRO A 202 -14.45 9.25 7.01
N SER A 203 -14.19 9.65 8.25
CA SER A 203 -14.27 8.75 9.40
C SER A 203 -15.69 8.30 9.69
N ILE A 204 -15.86 7.01 9.98
CA ILE A 204 -17.16 6.38 10.26
C ILE A 204 -17.55 6.52 11.74
N SER A 205 -16.58 6.86 12.60
CA SER A 205 -16.77 6.99 14.04
C SER A 205 -16.17 8.30 14.53
N GLU A 206 -16.99 9.12 15.19
CA GLU A 206 -16.60 10.39 15.81
C GLU A 206 -15.66 10.21 17.02
N SER A 207 -15.60 9.02 17.62
CA SER A 207 -14.77 8.72 18.80
C SER A 207 -13.38 8.17 18.49
N ASN A 208 -13.09 7.88 17.22
CA ASN A 208 -11.76 7.41 16.79
C ASN A 208 -10.93 8.59 16.28
N VAL A 209 -9.63 8.57 16.54
CA VAL A 209 -8.70 9.56 16.00
C VAL A 209 -8.24 9.09 14.61
N ARG A 210 -8.63 9.81 13.56
CA ARG A 210 -8.25 9.52 12.17
C ARG A 210 -6.77 9.84 11.93
N VAL A 211 -5.99 8.83 11.55
CA VAL A 211 -4.60 9.04 11.10
C VAL A 211 -4.61 9.52 9.66
N ARG A 212 -3.97 10.66 9.41
CA ARG A 212 -3.87 11.33 8.09
C ARG A 212 -2.60 11.00 7.31
N SER A 213 -1.53 10.68 8.02
CA SER A 213 -0.23 10.34 7.46
C SER A 213 0.16 8.95 7.93
N TYR A 214 0.12 7.98 7.02
CA TYR A 214 0.54 6.61 7.25
C TYR A 214 1.11 6.03 5.95
N THR A 215 2.32 5.49 6.01
CA THR A 215 2.95 4.74 4.92
C THR A 215 3.63 3.50 5.49
N SER A 216 3.48 2.38 4.80
CA SER A 216 4.05 1.10 5.23
C SER A 216 4.41 0.24 4.03
N ARG A 217 5.69 -0.12 3.91
CA ARG A 217 6.22 -0.99 2.86
C ARG A 217 6.90 -2.20 3.51
N MET A 218 6.40 -3.40 3.22
CA MET A 218 6.99 -4.66 3.64
C MET A 218 7.54 -5.39 2.40
N SER A 219 8.86 -5.39 2.23
CA SER A 219 9.56 -6.21 1.25
C SER A 219 9.89 -7.57 1.86
N ILE A 220 9.71 -8.65 1.10
CA ILE A 220 9.90 -10.05 1.49
C ILE A 220 10.81 -10.73 0.46
N ARG A 221 11.76 -11.55 0.91
CA ARG A 221 12.67 -12.32 0.06
C ARG A 221 12.79 -13.76 0.55
N ALA A 222 12.58 -14.71 -0.35
CA ALA A 222 12.86 -16.13 -0.14
C ALA A 222 14.37 -16.41 0.06
N HIS A 223 14.72 -17.35 0.94
CA HIS A 223 16.09 -17.84 1.05
C HIS A 223 16.46 -18.79 -0.10
N THR A 224 15.51 -19.62 -0.53
CA THR A 224 15.66 -20.55 -1.66
C THR A 224 14.52 -20.40 -2.66
N ASP A 225 13.29 -20.60 -2.19
CA ASP A 225 12.05 -20.63 -2.96
C ASP A 225 10.87 -20.21 -2.07
N TRP A 226 9.69 -20.03 -2.66
CA TRP A 226 8.54 -19.40 -1.99
C TRP A 226 7.82 -20.29 -0.96
N GLU A 227 8.00 -21.61 -1.07
CA GLU A 227 7.31 -22.62 -0.23
C GLU A 227 8.22 -23.20 0.86
N SER A 228 9.53 -23.26 0.64
CA SER A 228 10.50 -23.71 1.64
C SER A 228 10.64 -22.73 2.81
N HIS A 229 11.13 -23.24 3.94
CA HIS A 229 11.47 -22.39 5.10
C HIS A 229 12.67 -21.50 4.80
N GLY A 230 12.55 -20.22 5.17
CA GLY A 230 13.62 -19.25 5.04
C GLY A 230 13.13 -17.97 4.37
N VAL A 231 12.96 -16.92 5.16
CA VAL A 231 12.46 -15.62 4.70
C VAL A 231 13.27 -14.48 5.32
N ASP A 232 13.76 -13.58 4.48
CA ASP A 232 14.22 -12.24 4.89
C ASP A 232 13.08 -11.25 4.70
N TYR A 233 12.96 -10.26 5.59
CA TYR A 233 11.99 -9.17 5.44
C TYR A 233 12.59 -7.80 5.77
N ILE A 234 11.99 -6.77 5.18
CA ILE A 234 12.26 -5.35 5.43
C ILE A 234 10.90 -4.64 5.56
N LEU A 235 10.58 -4.17 6.75
CA LEU A 235 9.42 -3.32 7.01
C LEU A 235 9.89 -1.88 7.20
N THR A 236 9.57 -1.01 6.24
CA THR A 236 9.72 0.45 6.38
C THR A 236 8.35 1.06 6.70
N TYR A 237 8.26 1.87 7.75
CA TYR A 237 6.99 2.34 8.31
C TYR A 237 7.09 3.78 8.83
N SER A 238 6.06 4.59 8.57
CA SER A 238 5.89 5.90 9.20
C SER A 238 4.41 6.18 9.46
N ASP A 239 4.08 6.70 10.64
CA ASP A 239 2.77 7.28 10.91
C ASP A 239 2.83 8.56 11.76
N ASN A 240 1.80 9.39 11.62
CA ASN A 240 1.47 10.42 12.60
C ASN A 240 0.26 9.94 13.42
N PRO A 241 0.44 9.51 14.68
CA PRO A 241 -0.66 9.04 15.53
C PRO A 241 -1.54 10.19 16.09
N GLU A 242 -1.38 11.41 15.57
CA GLU A 242 -2.15 12.62 15.90
C GLU A 242 -2.19 12.93 17.42
N ALA A 243 -1.08 12.68 18.12
CA ALA A 243 -0.95 12.97 19.54
C ALA A 243 0.51 13.15 19.97
N ASN A 244 0.71 14.02 20.96
CA ASN A 244 1.96 14.14 21.70
C ASN A 244 2.17 12.89 22.58
N ILE A 245 2.82 11.86 22.03
CA ILE A 245 3.11 10.63 22.77
C ILE A 245 4.15 10.91 23.87
N PRO A 246 3.86 10.63 25.15
CA PRO A 246 4.86 10.77 26.20
C PRO A 246 6.08 9.88 25.95
N ARG A 247 7.29 10.42 26.16
CA ARG A 247 8.56 9.74 25.83
C ARG A 247 8.71 8.33 26.41
N TYR A 248 8.10 8.04 27.57
CA TYR A 248 8.11 6.69 28.15
C TYR A 248 7.22 5.68 27.39
N VAL A 249 6.09 6.13 26.83
CA VAL A 249 5.22 5.32 25.96
C VAL A 249 5.94 5.06 24.64
N TYR A 250 6.52 6.10 24.04
CA TYR A 250 7.35 5.98 22.84
C TYR A 250 8.47 4.95 23.02
N ASN A 251 9.27 5.09 24.08
CA ASN A 251 10.35 4.16 24.39
C ASN A 251 9.83 2.72 24.57
N TRP A 252 8.65 2.52 25.17
CA TRP A 252 8.04 1.20 25.29
C TRP A 252 7.58 0.63 23.94
N MET A 253 6.95 1.44 23.09
CA MET A 253 6.51 1.01 21.75
C MET A 253 7.70 0.56 20.90
N VAL A 254 8.81 1.32 20.91
CA VAL A 254 10.04 0.95 20.20
C VAL A 254 10.69 -0.31 20.79
N ASN A 255 10.94 -0.36 22.11
CA ASN A 255 11.75 -1.42 22.72
C ASN A 255 10.98 -2.71 23.06
N LYS A 256 9.65 -2.70 22.93
CA LYS A 256 8.77 -3.83 23.25
C LYS A 256 7.66 -4.01 22.22
N GLY A 257 6.94 -2.95 21.85
CA GLY A 257 5.79 -3.02 20.94
C GLY A 257 6.14 -3.55 19.54
N GLY A 258 7.06 -2.88 18.82
CA GLY A 258 7.48 -3.27 17.47
C GLY A 258 8.07 -4.69 17.39
N PRO A 259 9.09 -5.02 18.21
CA PRO A 259 9.62 -6.38 18.32
C PRO A 259 8.55 -7.44 18.64
N TYR A 260 7.55 -7.11 19.47
CA TYR A 260 6.46 -8.01 19.80
C TYR A 260 5.50 -8.22 18.62
N PHE A 261 5.16 -7.16 17.87
CA PHE A 261 4.35 -7.27 16.64
C PHE A 261 4.97 -8.25 15.65
N LEU A 262 6.28 -8.13 15.36
CA LEU A 262 6.97 -9.00 14.40
C LEU A 262 7.00 -10.46 14.89
N LYS A 263 7.21 -10.69 16.19
CA LYS A 263 7.11 -12.03 16.79
C LYS A 263 5.69 -12.61 16.75
N GLN A 264 4.65 -11.77 16.80
CA GLN A 264 3.27 -12.21 16.63
C GLN A 264 2.94 -12.56 15.17
N VAL A 265 3.48 -11.82 14.18
CA VAL A 265 3.39 -12.20 12.75
C VAL A 265 4.06 -13.55 12.52
N HIS A 266 5.29 -13.73 13.01
CA HIS A 266 6.02 -15.01 12.90
C HIS A 266 5.22 -16.17 13.49
N LYS A 267 4.68 -15.99 14.70
CA LYS A 267 3.81 -16.98 15.34
C LYS A 267 2.55 -17.28 14.51
N ALA A 268 1.95 -16.28 13.87
CA ALA A 268 0.81 -16.49 12.99
C ALA A 268 1.19 -17.28 11.74
N ALA A 269 2.29 -16.95 11.07
CA ALA A 269 2.79 -17.72 9.93
C ALA A 269 3.09 -19.20 10.30
N ARG A 270 3.66 -19.45 11.49
CA ARG A 270 3.82 -20.81 12.05
C ARG A 270 2.48 -21.51 12.32
N ASP A 271 1.46 -20.79 12.77
CA ASP A 271 0.11 -21.33 13.02
C ASP A 271 -0.61 -21.69 11.72
N ILE A 272 -0.42 -20.95 10.62
CA ILE A 272 -0.93 -21.33 9.28
C ILE A 272 -0.42 -22.72 8.91
N GLU A 273 0.90 -22.90 8.91
CA GLU A 273 1.55 -24.17 8.58
C GLU A 273 1.13 -25.31 9.49
N THR A 274 1.23 -25.12 10.81
CA THR A 274 1.05 -26.22 11.78
C THR A 274 -0.39 -26.64 12.00
N SER A 275 -1.37 -25.77 11.72
CA SER A 275 -2.79 -26.12 11.81
C SER A 275 -3.38 -26.60 10.48
N GLY A 276 -2.69 -26.40 9.35
CA GLY A 276 -3.23 -26.66 8.00
C GLY A 276 -4.47 -25.83 7.68
N ARG A 277 -4.68 -24.71 8.38
CA ARG A 277 -5.87 -23.85 8.22
C ARG A 277 -5.88 -23.19 6.85
N HIS A 278 -7.06 -23.12 6.23
CA HIS A 278 -7.24 -22.35 5.01
C HIS A 278 -7.18 -20.85 5.33
N VAL A 279 -6.30 -20.13 4.62
CA VAL A 279 -6.11 -18.67 4.65
C VAL A 279 -6.20 -18.16 3.22
N ARG A 280 -6.64 -16.92 2.99
CA ARG A 280 -6.68 -16.35 1.65
C ARG A 280 -5.24 -16.14 1.14
N SER A 281 -4.83 -16.95 0.16
CA SER A 281 -3.53 -16.85 -0.49
C SER A 281 -3.36 -15.49 -1.17
N ALA A 282 -2.44 -14.70 -0.65
CA ALA A 282 -2.07 -13.40 -1.19
C ALA A 282 -1.13 -13.53 -2.39
N THR A 283 -0.32 -14.59 -2.42
CA THR A 283 0.54 -14.94 -3.57
C THR A 283 -0.31 -15.19 -4.81
N GLU A 284 -1.27 -16.12 -4.72
CA GLU A 284 -2.17 -16.48 -5.84
C GLU A 284 -2.99 -15.26 -6.29
N LYS A 285 -3.53 -14.48 -5.34
CA LYS A 285 -4.24 -13.23 -5.65
C LYS A 285 -3.38 -12.26 -6.46
N ALA A 286 -2.14 -12.01 -6.03
CA ALA A 286 -1.25 -11.05 -6.69
C ALA A 286 -0.85 -11.53 -8.09
N LEU A 287 -0.54 -12.81 -8.26
CA LEU A 287 -0.18 -13.40 -9.55
C LEU A 287 -1.37 -13.39 -10.54
N LEU A 288 -2.58 -13.72 -10.08
CA LEU A 288 -3.79 -13.64 -10.91
C LEU A 288 -4.04 -12.21 -11.39
N ALA A 289 -4.07 -11.24 -10.48
CA ALA A 289 -4.33 -9.84 -10.83
C ALA A 289 -3.22 -9.23 -11.73
N LYS A 290 -1.98 -9.70 -11.59
CA LYS A 290 -0.88 -9.38 -12.50
C LYS A 290 -1.12 -9.94 -13.92
N ASN A 291 -1.51 -11.21 -14.02
CA ASN A 291 -1.76 -11.89 -15.29
C ASN A 291 -2.96 -11.30 -16.06
N ASP A 292 -4.04 -10.96 -15.35
CA ASP A 292 -5.21 -10.28 -15.92
C ASP A 292 -4.80 -8.91 -16.51
N ARG A 293 -4.04 -8.12 -15.75
CA ARG A 293 -3.50 -6.82 -16.19
C ARG A 293 -2.57 -6.91 -17.39
N VAL A 294 -1.70 -7.93 -17.46
CA VAL A 294 -0.84 -8.17 -18.64
C VAL A 294 -1.70 -8.52 -19.86
N SER A 295 -2.67 -9.42 -19.69
CA SER A 295 -3.61 -9.83 -20.75
C SER A 295 -4.41 -8.64 -21.30
N GLU A 296 -4.88 -7.74 -20.43
CA GLU A 296 -5.55 -6.50 -20.83
C GLU A 296 -4.64 -5.56 -21.64
N ARG A 297 -3.37 -5.40 -21.24
CA ARG A 297 -2.40 -4.56 -21.96
C ARG A 297 -2.14 -5.11 -23.35
N GLU A 298 -1.88 -6.41 -23.47
CA GLU A 298 -1.73 -7.07 -24.77
C GLU A 298 -2.96 -6.93 -25.65
N ALA A 299 -4.17 -7.06 -25.10
CA ALA A 299 -5.42 -6.89 -25.85
C ALA A 299 -5.57 -5.47 -26.39
N LYS A 300 -5.24 -4.45 -25.58
CA LYS A 300 -5.25 -3.03 -25.98
C LYS A 300 -4.21 -2.75 -27.08
N GLU A 301 -2.99 -3.27 -26.95
CA GLU A 301 -1.95 -3.12 -27.98
C GLU A 301 -2.32 -3.82 -29.31
N LYS A 302 -2.89 -5.03 -29.25
CA LYS A 302 -3.36 -5.76 -30.44
C LYS A 302 -4.49 -4.99 -31.14
N GLU A 303 -5.39 -4.37 -30.36
CA GLU A 303 -6.45 -3.52 -30.88
C GLU A 303 -5.91 -2.22 -31.52
N GLU A 304 -4.95 -1.56 -30.88
CA GLU A 304 -4.33 -0.34 -31.43
C GLU A 304 -3.54 -0.61 -32.72
N LYS A 305 -2.81 -1.74 -32.78
CA LYS A 305 -2.12 -2.20 -34.00
C LYS A 305 -3.12 -2.43 -35.14
N ARG A 306 -4.23 -3.12 -34.89
CA ARG A 306 -5.30 -3.32 -35.90
C ARG A 306 -5.92 -2.01 -36.38
N ARG A 307 -6.10 -1.02 -35.51
CA ARG A 307 -6.61 0.32 -35.89
C ARG A 307 -5.63 1.03 -36.83
N LYS A 308 -4.36 1.10 -36.45
CA LYS A 308 -3.27 1.70 -37.26
C LYS A 308 -3.13 1.01 -38.62
N GLU A 309 -3.18 -0.32 -38.67
CA GLU A 309 -3.18 -1.09 -39.93
C GLU A 309 -4.40 -0.74 -40.80
N SER A 310 -5.58 -0.56 -40.20
CA SER A 310 -6.80 -0.18 -40.94
C SER A 310 -6.77 1.26 -41.47
N GLU A 311 -6.16 2.18 -40.73
CA GLU A 311 -5.96 3.59 -41.14
C GLU A 311 -4.95 3.69 -42.28
N VAL A 312 -3.78 3.05 -42.15
CA VAL A 312 -2.78 2.96 -43.23
C VAL A 312 -3.36 2.28 -44.49
N THR A 313 -4.25 1.30 -44.34
CA THR A 313 -4.92 0.67 -45.50
C THR A 313 -5.88 1.65 -46.20
N ARG A 314 -6.57 2.52 -45.46
CA ARG A 314 -7.47 3.54 -46.02
C ARG A 314 -6.69 4.65 -46.73
N GLU A 315 -5.64 5.20 -46.11
CA GLU A 315 -4.79 6.23 -46.73
C GLU A 315 -4.12 5.72 -48.02
N ASN A 316 -3.73 4.44 -48.08
CA ASN A 316 -3.18 3.83 -49.30
C ASN A 316 -4.23 3.60 -50.41
N GLN A 317 -5.52 3.47 -50.07
CA GLN A 317 -6.60 3.41 -51.04
C GLN A 317 -6.92 4.81 -51.61
N GLU A 318 -6.93 5.84 -50.76
CA GLU A 318 -7.14 7.23 -51.19
C GLU A 318 -5.98 7.73 -52.08
N ASN A 319 -4.72 7.50 -51.69
CA ASN A 319 -3.55 7.89 -52.49
C ASN A 319 -3.42 7.15 -53.83
N ASN A 320 -3.97 5.93 -53.98
CA ASN A 320 -4.03 5.24 -55.27
C ASN A 320 -5.17 5.75 -56.18
N GLY A 321 -6.10 6.54 -55.67
CA GLY A 321 -7.20 7.13 -56.45
C GLY A 321 -6.76 8.20 -57.45
N GLU A 322 -5.64 8.90 -57.21
CA GLU A 322 -5.23 10.07 -58.01
C GLU A 322 -4.40 9.76 -59.28
N LYS A 323 -4.26 8.50 -59.71
CA LYS A 323 -3.52 8.16 -60.94
C LYS A 323 -4.31 7.34 -61.96
N LYS A 324 -5.23 8.00 -62.69
CA LYS A 324 -5.25 8.14 -64.17
C LYS A 324 -6.60 8.61 -64.72
N CYS A 325 -6.66 9.84 -65.23
CA CYS A 325 -7.55 10.16 -66.36
C CYS A 325 -6.74 10.10 -67.68
N PRO A 326 -7.15 9.31 -68.68
CA PRO A 326 -6.49 9.30 -69.98
C PRO A 326 -6.85 10.56 -70.79
N LYS A 327 -5.86 11.14 -71.49
CA LYS A 327 -6.05 12.30 -72.37
C LYS A 327 -6.90 11.92 -73.58
N SER A 328 -7.99 12.65 -73.82
CA SER A 328 -8.71 12.59 -75.10
C SER A 328 -7.88 13.25 -76.22
N GLN A 329 -7.95 12.68 -77.43
CA GLN A 329 -7.26 13.21 -78.59
C GLN A 329 -8.00 14.41 -79.19
N LYS A 330 -7.24 15.33 -79.79
CA LYS A 330 -7.75 16.55 -80.43
C LYS A 330 -8.40 16.26 -81.78
N THR A 331 -9.54 16.89 -82.04
CA THR A 331 -9.90 17.42 -83.36
C THR A 331 -10.50 18.83 -83.20
N ARG A 332 -10.08 19.75 -84.07
CA ARG A 332 -10.57 21.15 -84.25
C ARG A 332 -11.64 21.17 -85.36
N PRO A 333 -12.37 22.26 -85.66
CA PRO A 333 -12.14 23.69 -85.37
C PRO A 333 -13.16 24.24 -84.32
N SER A 334 -13.50 25.54 -84.15
CA SER A 334 -13.26 26.74 -84.95
C SER A 334 -13.11 28.05 -84.14
N SER A 335 -13.64 29.16 -84.69
CA SER A 335 -13.50 30.58 -84.37
C SER A 335 -14.67 31.16 -83.57
N ALA A 336 -14.40 32.07 -82.62
CA ALA A 336 -14.96 33.43 -82.60
C ALA A 336 -14.29 34.30 -81.52
N THR A 337 -14.33 35.61 -81.73
CA THR A 337 -13.66 36.68 -80.96
C THR A 337 -14.57 37.22 -79.85
N ASN A 338 -14.02 37.57 -78.66
CA ASN A 338 -13.98 38.96 -78.16
C ASN A 338 -13.54 39.12 -76.69
N SER A 339 -13.19 40.37 -76.37
CA SER A 339 -12.56 40.95 -75.17
C SER A 339 -13.50 41.29 -74.01
N PHE A 340 -12.98 41.26 -72.77
CA PHE A 340 -13.04 42.32 -71.71
C PHE A 340 -12.21 41.81 -70.49
N VAL A 341 -11.12 42.42 -70.01
CA VAL A 341 -10.91 43.72 -69.32
C VAL A 341 -11.50 43.80 -67.90
N LEU A 342 -10.58 43.64 -66.93
CA LEU A 342 -10.45 44.20 -65.57
C LEU A 342 -11.54 45.18 -65.05
N GLN A 343 -11.92 45.07 -63.76
CA GLN A 343 -11.33 45.91 -62.69
C GLN A 343 -11.64 45.40 -61.25
N SER A 344 -11.32 46.22 -60.24
CA SER A 344 -10.91 45.86 -58.87
C SER A 344 -11.82 46.39 -57.73
N ASP A 345 -11.42 46.12 -56.49
CA ASP A 345 -11.77 46.82 -55.23
C ASP A 345 -13.17 46.56 -54.60
N GLN A 346 -13.41 46.68 -53.29
CA GLN A 346 -12.56 46.59 -52.08
C GLN A 346 -13.47 46.32 -50.83
N VAL A 347 -12.90 45.72 -49.77
CA VAL A 347 -13.11 46.01 -48.32
C VAL A 347 -14.54 46.29 -47.78
N ASN A 348 -15.00 45.49 -46.79
CA ASN A 348 -15.28 46.06 -45.45
C ASN A 348 -15.45 45.06 -44.28
N TYR A 349 -15.30 45.63 -43.07
CA TYR A 349 -15.29 44.98 -41.74
C TYR A 349 -16.54 45.40 -40.94
N GLN A 350 -17.12 44.50 -40.14
CA GLN A 350 -17.86 44.80 -38.89
C GLN A 350 -18.07 43.46 -38.15
N ARG A 351 -17.82 43.23 -36.85
CA ARG A 351 -17.70 43.96 -35.56
C ARG A 351 -18.78 43.41 -34.63
N SER A 352 -18.34 42.89 -33.50
CA SER A 352 -19.16 42.26 -32.44
C SER A 352 -19.91 43.27 -31.58
N VAL A 353 -20.93 42.77 -30.88
CA VAL A 353 -21.51 43.33 -29.64
C VAL A 353 -21.30 42.29 -28.54
#